data_AF-A0A8X6WWH2-F1
#
_entry.id   AF-A0A8X6WWH2-F1
#
_cell.length_a   1.000
_cell.length_b   1.000
_cell.length_c   1.000
_cell.angle_alpha   90.00
_cell.angle_beta   90.00
_cell.angle_gamma   90.00
#
_symmetry.space_group_name_H-M   'P 1'
#
loop_
_entity.id
_entity.type
_entity.pdbx_description
1 polymer ?
#
loop_
_entity_poly.entity_id
_entity_poly.type
_entity_poly.pdbx_seq_one_letter_code
_entity_poly.pdbx_strand_id
1 'polypeptide(L)'
;MDEIVEEIAKETGLDEVNEEDVEEIAQETAASLSNDELKELTEQEENKNIDSSDFEEEQKELSVASVKRSLTTITKIMDQFVENDPNFDRSSKARRGVIFTCQQLLTERKLH
;
A
#
# COMPACT_ATOMS: atom_id res chain seq x y z
N MET A 1 2.54 -0.57 -32.19
CA MET A 1 1.79 -0.68 -30.92
C MET A 1 2.70 -1.18 -29.81
N ASP A 2 3.68 -2.03 -30.13
CA ASP A 2 4.71 -2.49 -29.19
C ASP A 2 5.73 -1.43 -28.77
N GLU A 3 6.05 -0.49 -29.65
CA GLU A 3 7.06 0.56 -29.40
C GLU A 3 6.68 1.52 -28.25
N ILE A 4 5.38 1.80 -28.08
CA ILE A 4 4.86 2.68 -27.02
C ILE A 4 4.92 1.96 -25.66
N VAL A 5 4.70 0.64 -25.65
CA VAL A 5 4.73 -0.16 -24.41
C VAL A 5 6.17 -0.29 -23.90
N GLU A 6 7.13 -0.45 -24.81
CA GLU A 6 8.55 -0.54 -24.49
C GLU A 6 9.13 0.80 -24.00
N GLU A 7 8.68 1.91 -24.59
CA GLU A 7 9.09 3.26 -24.17
C GLU A 7 8.55 3.63 -22.78
N ILE A 8 7.30 3.24 -22.48
CA ILE A 8 6.71 3.41 -21.14
C ILE A 8 7.42 2.51 -20.12
N ALA A 9 7.81 1.28 -20.47
CA ALA A 9 8.55 0.39 -19.57
C ALA A 9 9.92 0.96 -19.18
N LYS A 10 10.63 1.57 -20.14
CA LYS A 10 11.91 2.25 -19.90
C LYS A 10 11.77 3.54 -19.07
N GLU A 11 10.74 4.36 -19.32
CA GLU A 11 10.47 5.56 -18.51
C GLU A 11 9.95 5.26 -17.09
N THR A 12 9.36 4.07 -16.90
CA THR A 12 8.84 3.63 -15.60
C THR A 12 9.85 2.84 -14.78
N GLY A 13 11.01 2.46 -15.35
CA GLY A 13 12.03 1.69 -14.65
C GLY A 13 11.61 0.27 -14.32
N LEU A 14 10.57 -0.25 -14.99
CA LEU A 14 10.09 -1.62 -14.83
C LEU A 14 11.06 -2.66 -15.40
N ASP A 15 12.11 -2.20 -16.08
CA ASP A 15 13.20 -3.02 -16.64
C ASP A 15 14.23 -3.46 -15.58
N GLU A 16 14.15 -2.95 -14.34
CA GLU A 16 15.16 -3.18 -13.28
C GLU A 16 14.73 -4.16 -12.18
N VAL A 17 13.48 -4.67 -12.17
CA VAL A 17 13.04 -5.63 -11.14
C VAL A 17 13.24 -7.05 -11.67
N ASN A 18 14.22 -7.76 -11.11
CA ASN A 18 14.52 -9.13 -11.52
C ASN A 18 13.76 -10.15 -10.66
N GLU A 19 13.52 -11.36 -11.16
CA GLU A 19 12.85 -12.44 -10.42
C GLU A 19 13.59 -12.80 -9.11
N GLU A 20 14.90 -12.54 -9.06
CA GLU A 20 15.78 -12.75 -7.90
C GLU A 20 15.40 -11.83 -6.70
N ASP A 21 14.95 -10.60 -6.96
CA ASP A 21 14.51 -9.66 -5.92
C ASP A 21 13.19 -10.13 -5.24
N VAL A 22 12.38 -10.89 -5.98
CA VAL A 22 11.10 -11.42 -5.48
C VAL A 22 11.33 -12.66 -4.61
N GLU A 23 12.34 -13.49 -4.94
CA GLU A 23 12.69 -14.65 -4.12
C GLU A 23 13.32 -14.27 -2.77
N GLU A 24 14.13 -13.20 -2.70
CA GLU A 24 14.72 -12.72 -1.46
C GLU A 24 13.65 -12.30 -0.43
N ILE A 25 12.64 -11.55 -0.88
CA ILE A 25 11.53 -11.09 -0.02
C ILE A 25 10.68 -12.26 0.49
N ALA A 26 10.46 -13.27 -0.35
CA ALA A 26 9.68 -14.45 0.01
C ALA A 26 10.38 -15.32 1.07
N GLN A 27 11.71 -15.38 1.05
CA GLN A 27 12.50 -16.13 2.03
C GLN A 27 12.58 -15.44 3.39
N GLU A 28 12.73 -14.10 3.43
CA GLU A 28 12.70 -13.33 4.69
C GLU A 28 11.34 -13.40 5.40
N THR A 29 10.25 -13.43 4.64
CA THR A 29 8.89 -13.50 5.22
C THR A 29 8.53 -14.89 5.73
N ALA A 30 9.01 -15.95 5.09
CA ALA A 30 8.76 -17.33 5.51
C ALA A 30 9.45 -17.69 6.84
N ALA A 31 10.56 -17.03 7.19
CA ALA A 31 11.32 -17.30 8.42
C ALA A 31 10.66 -16.74 9.69
N SER A 32 9.62 -15.89 9.56
CA SER A 32 9.11 -15.07 10.66
C SER A 32 7.74 -15.48 11.21
N LEU A 33 7.12 -16.55 10.70
CA LEU A 33 5.77 -16.96 11.10
C LEU A 33 5.77 -18.41 11.60
N SER A 34 5.98 -18.59 12.91
CA SER A 34 5.69 -19.86 13.56
C SER A 34 4.18 -19.99 13.74
N ASN A 35 3.56 -20.97 13.07
CA ASN A 35 2.12 -21.23 13.13
C ASN A 35 1.60 -21.52 14.55
N ASP A 36 2.48 -21.84 15.50
CA ASP A 36 2.11 -22.09 16.89
C ASP A 36 1.68 -20.81 17.63
N GLU A 37 2.23 -19.63 17.27
CA GLU A 37 1.82 -18.34 17.86
C GLU A 37 0.44 -17.87 17.38
N LEU A 38 0.05 -18.24 16.16
CA LEU A 38 -1.28 -17.95 15.61
C LEU A 38 -2.40 -18.76 16.29
N LYS A 39 -2.07 -19.97 16.74
CA LYS A 39 -3.03 -20.87 17.39
C LYS A 39 -3.35 -20.44 18.83
N GLU A 40 -2.36 -19.92 19.55
CA GLU A 40 -2.54 -19.43 20.92
C GLU A 40 -3.43 -18.18 20.97
N LEU A 41 -3.38 -17.33 19.93
CA LEU A 41 -4.24 -16.16 19.77
C LEU A 41 -5.72 -16.53 19.52
N THR A 42 -5.98 -17.64 18.82
CA THR A 42 -7.35 -18.08 18.51
C THR A 42 -8.05 -18.66 19.74
N GLU A 43 -7.33 -19.41 20.57
CA GLU A 43 -7.87 -20.01 21.80
C GLU A 43 -8.16 -18.95 22.89
N GLN A 44 -7.53 -17.77 22.82
CA GLN A 44 -7.74 -16.68 23.78
C GLN A 44 -9.01 -15.84 23.50
N GLU A 45 -9.51 -15.83 22.26
CA GLU A 45 -10.74 -15.11 21.88
C GLU A 45 -12.02 -15.86 22.27
N GLU A 46 -12.05 -17.19 22.20
CA GLU A 46 -13.27 -17.98 22.48
C GLU A 46 -13.77 -17.85 23.94
N ASN A 47 -12.90 -17.48 24.88
CA ASN A 47 -13.26 -17.38 26.31
C ASN A 47 -13.79 -16.00 26.75
N LYS A 48 -13.85 -15.01 25.85
CA LYS A 48 -14.47 -13.72 26.13
C LYS A 48 -15.88 -13.68 25.57
N ASN A 49 -16.80 -14.35 26.28
CA ASN A 49 -18.22 -14.08 26.15
C ASN A 49 -18.51 -12.68 26.75
N ILE A 50 -18.20 -11.64 25.97
CA ILE A 50 -18.53 -10.25 26.26
C ILE A 50 -19.87 -9.98 25.59
N ASP A 51 -20.83 -9.62 26.43
CA ASP A 51 -22.19 -9.18 26.12
C ASP A 51 -22.22 -8.28 24.87
N SER A 52 -22.78 -8.81 23.79
CA SER A 52 -22.71 -8.27 22.43
C SER A 52 -23.70 -7.13 22.18
N SER A 53 -23.97 -6.27 23.16
CA SER A 53 -25.09 -5.32 23.11
C SER A 53 -24.71 -3.83 23.07
N ASP A 54 -23.44 -3.43 23.21
CA ASP A 54 -23.12 -2.00 23.39
C ASP A 54 -21.88 -1.48 22.63
N PHE A 55 -21.42 -2.22 21.62
CA PHE A 55 -20.43 -1.72 20.67
C PHE A 55 -20.91 -1.99 19.24
N GLU A 56 -22.04 -1.39 18.87
CA GLU A 56 -22.13 -0.89 17.51
C GLU A 56 -21.15 0.29 17.43
N GLU A 57 -19.86 -0.04 17.29
CA GLU A 57 -18.90 0.87 16.68
C GLU A 57 -19.53 1.21 15.32
N GLU A 58 -20.14 2.39 15.25
CA GLU A 58 -20.59 2.99 14.00
C GLU A 58 -19.36 2.97 13.09
N GLN A 59 -19.26 1.96 12.22
CA GLN A 59 -18.21 1.88 11.23
C GLN A 59 -18.41 3.10 10.36
N LYS A 60 -17.66 4.17 10.66
CA LYS A 60 -17.78 5.44 9.96
C LYS A 60 -17.25 5.20 8.55
N GLU A 61 -18.16 4.86 7.65
CA GLU A 61 -17.82 4.48 6.29
C GLU A 61 -16.94 5.55 5.66
N LEU A 62 -15.79 5.10 5.16
CA LEU A 62 -14.80 5.96 4.57
C LEU A 62 -15.30 6.33 3.15
N SER A 63 -16.02 7.44 3.06
CA SER A 63 -16.63 7.90 1.80
C SER A 63 -15.61 8.02 0.66
N VAL A 64 -15.99 7.58 -0.54
CA VAL A 64 -15.20 7.78 -1.77
C VAL A 64 -14.80 9.26 -1.96
N ALA A 65 -15.66 10.20 -1.55
CA ALA A 65 -15.35 11.63 -1.65
C ALA A 65 -14.25 12.07 -0.67
N SER A 66 -14.21 11.52 0.55
CA SER A 66 -13.15 11.84 1.52
C SER A 66 -11.82 11.26 1.06
N VAL A 67 -11.82 10.04 0.53
CA VAL A 67 -10.64 9.38 -0.05
C VAL A 67 -10.06 10.19 -1.21
N LYS A 68 -10.90 10.58 -2.18
CA LYS A 68 -10.48 11.41 -3.33
C LYS A 68 -9.89 12.75 -2.88
N ARG A 69 -10.48 13.37 -1.86
CA ARG A 69 -9.96 14.62 -1.29
C ARG A 69 -8.59 14.41 -0.67
N SER A 70 -8.40 13.36 0.12
CA SER A 70 -7.09 13.04 0.73
C SER A 70 -6.01 12.79 -0.32
N LEU A 71 -6.32 12.04 -1.39
CA LEU A 71 -5.38 11.81 -2.50
C LEU A 71 -4.97 13.10 -3.20
N THR A 72 -5.94 14.00 -3.41
CA THR A 72 -5.67 15.31 -4.00
C THR A 72 -4.72 16.12 -3.09
N THR A 73 -4.94 16.07 -1.77
CA THR A 73 -4.05 16.74 -0.80
C THR A 73 -2.65 16.13 -0.80
N ILE A 74 -2.53 14.80 -0.79
CA ILE A 74 -1.23 14.10 -0.86
C ILE A 74 -0.49 14.49 -2.13
N THR A 75 -1.18 14.51 -3.28
CA THR A 75 -0.58 14.90 -4.56
C THR A 75 -0.01 16.31 -4.49
N LYS A 76 -0.78 17.27 -3.97
CA LYS A 76 -0.32 18.66 -3.81
C LYS A 76 0.90 18.77 -2.89
N ILE A 77 0.92 18.02 -1.78
CA ILE A 77 2.07 17.99 -0.87
C ILE A 77 3.30 17.44 -1.59
N MET A 78 3.15 16.37 -2.38
CA MET A 78 4.26 15.80 -3.14
C MET A 78 4.72 16.70 -4.29
N ASP A 79 3.81 17.43 -4.94
CA ASP A 79 4.18 18.45 -5.93
C ASP A 79 5.04 19.55 -5.29
N GLN A 80 4.61 20.06 -4.13
CA GLN A 80 5.40 21.03 -3.37
C GLN A 80 6.73 20.46 -2.91
N PHE A 81 6.78 19.19 -2.50
CA PHE A 81 8.03 18.53 -2.13
C PHE A 81 9.01 18.49 -3.30
N VAL A 82 8.55 18.15 -4.51
CA VAL A 82 9.38 18.15 -5.74
C VAL A 82 9.84 19.55 -6.10
N GLU A 83 8.97 20.56 -6.00
CA GLU A 83 9.31 21.96 -6.31
C GLU A 83 10.40 22.53 -5.39
N ASN A 84 10.46 22.06 -4.14
CA ASN A 84 11.36 22.60 -3.12
C ASN A 84 12.60 21.73 -2.84
N ASP A 85 12.68 20.50 -3.36
CA ASP A 85 13.85 19.63 -3.17
C ASP A 85 14.96 20.00 -4.17
N PRO A 86 16.18 20.34 -3.71
CA PRO A 86 17.34 20.56 -4.59
C PRO A 86 17.69 19.35 -5.48
N ASN A 87 17.27 18.15 -5.09
CA ASN A 87 17.42 16.93 -5.86
C ASN A 87 16.07 16.52 -6.47
N PHE A 88 15.86 16.95 -7.72
CA PHE A 88 14.64 16.66 -8.48
C PHE A 88 14.43 15.15 -8.70
N ASP A 89 15.46 14.39 -9.05
CA ASP A 89 15.31 12.97 -9.36
C ASP A 89 14.87 12.17 -8.13
N ARG A 90 15.48 12.45 -6.98
CA ARG A 90 15.11 11.82 -5.71
C ARG A 90 13.67 12.15 -5.34
N SER A 91 13.29 13.42 -5.41
CA SER A 91 11.95 13.86 -5.00
C SER A 91 10.87 13.37 -5.98
N SER A 92 11.16 13.38 -7.27
CA SER A 92 10.29 12.83 -8.33
C SER A 92 10.06 11.33 -8.15
N LYS A 93 11.12 10.55 -7.86
CA LYS A 93 11.01 9.12 -7.55
C LYS A 93 10.15 8.86 -6.32
N ALA A 94 10.35 9.62 -5.24
CA ALA A 94 9.54 9.51 -4.03
C ALA A 94 8.07 9.87 -4.27
N ARG A 95 7.80 10.97 -5.01
CA ARG A 95 6.45 11.34 -5.44
C ARG A 95 5.76 10.20 -6.19
N ARG A 96 6.44 9.61 -7.17
CA ARG A 96 5.90 8.49 -7.95
C ARG A 96 5.56 7.30 -7.04
N GLY A 97 6.45 6.94 -6.12
CA GLY A 97 6.21 5.87 -5.15
C GLY A 97 4.98 6.11 -4.27
N VAL A 98 4.84 7.31 -3.69
CA VAL A 98 3.68 7.66 -2.85
C VAL A 98 2.37 7.58 -3.63
N ILE A 99 2.33 8.12 -4.85
CA ILE A 99 1.12 8.08 -5.70
C ILE A 99 0.77 6.64 -6.07
N PHE A 100 1.78 5.82 -6.42
CA PHE A 100 1.58 4.42 -6.75
C PHE A 100 1.00 3.62 -5.57
N THR A 101 1.60 3.71 -4.37
CA THR A 101 1.10 3.03 -3.17
C THR A 101 -0.33 3.46 -2.85
N CYS A 102 -0.63 4.75 -2.96
CA CYS A 102 -1.99 5.25 -2.76
C CYS A 102 -2.98 4.63 -3.75
N GLN A 103 -2.61 4.45 -5.02
CA GLN A 103 -3.48 3.84 -6.03
C GLN A 103 -3.69 2.34 -5.81
N GLN A 104 -2.65 1.61 -5.38
CA GLN A 104 -2.74 0.18 -5.05
C GLN A 104 -3.74 -0.07 -3.92
N LEU A 105 -3.63 0.68 -2.81
CA LEU A 105 -4.55 0.56 -1.66
C LEU A 105 -6.01 0.81 -2.04
N LEU A 106 -6.28 1.68 -3.02
CA LEU A 106 -7.63 1.92 -3.51
C LEU A 106 -8.17 0.80 -4.38
N THR A 107 -7.28 0.11 -5.08
CA THR A 107 -7.63 -0.99 -5.98
C THR A 107 -7.93 -2.24 -5.16
N GLU A 108 -7.09 -2.54 -4.17
CA GLU A 108 -7.32 -3.61 -3.20
C GLU A 108 -8.64 -3.45 -2.45
N ARG A 109 -8.99 -2.23 -2.02
CA ARG A 109 -10.28 -1.96 -1.36
C ARG A 109 -11.51 -2.00 -2.26
N LYS A 110 -11.37 -2.02 -3.58
CA LYS A 110 -12.49 -2.19 -4.51
C LYS A 110 -12.76 -3.66 -4.85
N LEU A 111 -11.83 -4.55 -4.50
CA LEU A 111 -11.92 -6.00 -4.75
C LEU A 111 -12.51 -6.78 -3.56
N HIS A 112 -12.68 -6.12 -2.41
CA HIS A 112 -13.42 -6.60 -1.24
C HIS A 112 -14.76 -5.89 -1.11
#